data_AF-A0A1J0KV05-F1
#
_entry.id   AF-A0A1J0KV05-F1
#
_cell.length_a   1.000
_cell.length_b   1.000
_cell.length_c   1.000
_cell.angle_alpha   90.00
_cell.angle_beta   90.00
_cell.angle_gamma   90.00
#
_symmetry.space_group_name_H-M   'P 1'
#
loop_
_entity.id
_entity.type
_entity.pdbx_description
1 polymer ?
#
loop_
_entity_poly.entity_id
_entity_poly.type
_entity_poly.pdbx_seq_one_letter_code
_entity_poly.pdbx_strand_id
1 'polypeptide(L)'
;MFKKRKGFSLIELMVVITILSIIAAIAIPLYNSYSNRAKAAEIHEALRVCNNHVAEYYSLYGQLPNSNEDIGITEPFTSNYIDSVNILESGFIKIHTTINGGETLIFAPSGYKE
;
A
#
# COMPACT_ATOMS: atom_id res chain seq x y z
N MET A 1 43.19 -42.81 13.64
CA MET A 1 41.77 -43.21 13.64
C MET A 1 40.95 -42.14 12.92
N PHE A 2 40.55 -42.37 11.66
CA PHE A 2 39.78 -41.39 10.88
C PHE A 2 38.29 -41.51 11.19
N LYS A 3 37.74 -40.46 11.80
CA LYS A 3 36.31 -40.31 12.09
C LYS A 3 35.56 -40.22 10.76
N LYS A 4 34.75 -41.24 10.41
CA LYS A 4 33.89 -41.19 9.21
C LYS A 4 32.93 -40.00 9.35
N ARG A 5 33.13 -38.97 8.52
CA ARG A 5 32.19 -37.86 8.37
C ARG A 5 30.94 -38.41 7.68
N LYS A 6 29.82 -38.52 8.40
CA LYS A 6 28.52 -38.79 7.79
C LYS A 6 28.08 -37.50 7.07
N GLY A 7 28.26 -37.44 5.76
CA GLY A 7 27.69 -36.39 4.92
C GLY A 7 26.21 -36.67 4.63
N PHE A 8 25.46 -35.62 4.31
CA PHE A 8 24.09 -35.74 3.79
C PHE A 8 24.06 -36.56 2.50
N SER A 9 23.04 -37.38 2.33
CA SER A 9 22.80 -38.13 1.10
C SER A 9 22.13 -37.24 0.05
N LEU A 10 22.49 -37.43 -1.23
CA LEU A 10 21.85 -36.74 -2.35
C LEU A 10 20.34 -37.00 -2.38
N ILE A 11 19.90 -38.21 -1.98
CA ILE A 11 18.47 -38.53 -1.93
C ILE A 11 17.74 -37.74 -0.84
N GLU A 12 18.39 -37.49 0.29
CA GLU A 12 17.81 -36.69 1.37
C GLU A 12 17.62 -35.24 0.90
N LEU A 13 18.60 -34.71 0.17
CA LEU A 13 18.48 -33.37 -0.41
C LEU A 13 17.38 -33.31 -1.47
N MET A 14 17.25 -34.32 -2.34
CA MET A 14 16.23 -34.33 -3.40
C MET A 14 14.80 -34.30 -2.84
N VAL A 15 14.52 -35.08 -1.79
CA VAL A 15 13.19 -35.07 -1.17
C VAL A 15 12.90 -33.73 -0.50
N VAL A 16 13.90 -33.13 0.16
CA VAL A 16 13.75 -31.82 0.81
C VAL A 16 13.44 -30.72 -0.20
N ILE A 17 14.17 -30.66 -1.34
CA ILE A 17 13.89 -29.63 -2.35
C ILE A 17 12.50 -29.80 -2.97
N THR A 18 12.02 -31.03 -3.17
CA THR A 18 10.69 -31.27 -3.74
C THR A 18 9.60 -30.75 -2.81
N ILE A 19 9.69 -31.05 -1.51
CA ILE A 19 8.71 -30.55 -0.53
C ILE A 19 8.78 -29.03 -0.43
N LEU A 20 9.99 -28.44 -0.41
CA LEU A 20 10.18 -26.99 -0.41
C LEU A 20 9.57 -26.33 -1.64
N SER A 21 9.69 -26.92 -2.83
CA SER A 21 9.10 -26.39 -4.06
C SER A 21 7.57 -26.34 -4.00
N ILE A 22 6.92 -27.37 -3.44
CA ILE A 22 5.46 -27.40 -3.28
C ILE A 22 5.00 -26.29 -2.32
N ILE A 23 5.67 -26.15 -1.17
CA ILE A 23 5.34 -25.11 -0.19
C ILE A 23 5.56 -23.71 -0.79
N ALA A 24 6.69 -23.50 -1.47
CA ALA A 24 7.03 -22.22 -2.08
C ALA A 24 6.01 -21.80 -3.15
N ALA A 25 5.53 -22.74 -3.97
CA ALA A 25 4.54 -22.47 -5.01
C ALA A 25 3.22 -21.90 -4.45
N ILE A 26 2.82 -22.28 -3.24
CA ILE A 26 1.61 -21.78 -2.57
C ILE A 26 1.92 -20.53 -1.73
N ALA A 27 3.05 -20.53 -1.02
CA ALA A 27 3.42 -19.48 -0.08
C ALA A 27 3.71 -18.14 -0.78
N ILE A 28 4.40 -18.16 -1.92
CA ILE A 28 4.77 -16.94 -2.65
C ILE A 28 3.54 -16.13 -3.12
N PRO A 29 2.58 -16.69 -3.88
CA PRO A 29 1.41 -15.92 -4.31
C PRO A 29 0.54 -15.48 -3.14
N LEU A 30 0.43 -16.31 -2.10
CA LEU A 30 -0.32 -15.98 -0.89
C LEU A 30 0.29 -14.78 -0.15
N TYR A 31 1.61 -14.79 0.07
CA TYR A 31 2.33 -13.68 0.69
C TYR A 31 2.20 -12.38 -0.11
N ASN A 32 2.34 -12.47 -1.44
CA ASN A 32 2.14 -11.32 -2.33
C ASN A 32 0.72 -10.76 -2.23
N SER A 33 -0.30 -11.61 -2.17
CA SER A 33 -1.69 -11.17 -1.98
C SER A 33 -1.88 -10.45 -0.64
N TYR A 34 -1.31 -10.98 0.45
CA TYR A 34 -1.39 -10.34 1.76
C TYR A 34 -0.68 -8.98 1.79
N SER A 35 0.52 -8.89 1.23
CA SER A 35 1.25 -7.62 1.14
C SER A 35 0.47 -6.60 0.30
N ASN A 36 -0.12 -7.01 -0.83
CA ASN A 36 -0.91 -6.11 -1.67
C ASN A 36 -2.20 -5.65 -1.01
N ARG A 37 -2.86 -6.51 -0.22
CA ARG A 37 -4.02 -6.12 0.60
C ARG A 37 -3.64 -5.13 1.69
N ALA A 38 -2.51 -5.31 2.36
CA ALA A 38 -2.01 -4.37 3.36
C ALA A 38 -1.72 -2.98 2.74
N LYS A 39 -1.06 -2.95 1.57
CA LYS A 39 -0.84 -1.72 0.79
C LYS A 39 -2.15 -1.02 0.43
N ALA A 40 -3.11 -1.77 -0.10
CA ALA A 40 -4.41 -1.22 -0.47
C ALA A 40 -5.21 -0.70 0.74
N ALA A 41 -5.15 -1.41 1.88
CA ALA A 41 -5.81 -0.99 3.11
C ALA A 41 -5.26 0.34 3.63
N GLU A 42 -3.95 0.54 3.55
CA GLU A 42 -3.31 1.79 3.98
C GLU A 42 -3.71 2.97 3.09
N ILE A 43 -3.65 2.80 1.77
CA ILE A 43 -4.11 3.82 0.80
C ILE A 43 -5.59 4.15 1.04
N HIS A 44 -6.41 3.13 1.29
CA HIS A 44 -7.83 3.32 1.57
C HIS A 44 -8.09 4.10 2.86
N GLU A 45 -7.32 3.85 3.92
CA GLU A 45 -7.45 4.59 5.16
C GLU A 45 -7.02 6.05 5.00
N ALA A 46 -5.91 6.31 4.30
CA ALA A 46 -5.48 7.67 3.98
C ALA A 46 -6.54 8.43 3.17
N LEU A 47 -7.14 7.75 2.18
CA LEU A 47 -8.23 8.30 1.37
C LEU A 47 -9.47 8.59 2.22
N ARG A 48 -9.82 7.72 3.19
CA ARG A 48 -10.94 7.92 4.11
C ARG A 48 -10.76 9.18 4.95
N VAL A 49 -9.57 9.37 5.53
CA VAL A 49 -9.24 10.56 6.33
C VAL A 49 -9.35 11.82 5.47
N CYS A 50 -8.74 11.82 4.28
CA CYS A 50 -8.81 12.98 3.38
C CYS A 50 -10.23 13.29 2.92
N ASN A 51 -11.05 12.29 2.60
CA ASN A 51 -12.45 12.51 2.25
C ASN A 51 -13.25 13.14 3.39
N ASN A 52 -12.98 12.78 4.65
CA ASN A 52 -13.64 13.41 5.80
C ASN A 52 -13.28 14.88 5.90
N HIS A 53 -12.00 15.24 5.72
CA HIS A 53 -11.57 16.64 5.74
C HIS A 53 -12.13 17.44 4.55
N VAL A 54 -12.17 16.85 3.35
CA VAL A 54 -12.82 17.45 2.18
C VAL A 54 -14.30 17.68 2.45
N ALA A 55 -14.97 16.75 3.13
CA ALA A 55 -16.39 16.88 3.50
C ALA A 55 -16.66 17.94 4.55
N GLU A 56 -15.79 18.02 5.55
CA GLU A 56 -15.85 19.08 6.54
C GLU A 56 -15.69 20.46 5.88
N TYR A 57 -14.69 20.61 5.00
CA TYR A 57 -14.47 21.86 4.27
C TYR A 57 -15.67 22.24 3.39
N TYR A 58 -16.23 21.28 2.65
CA TYR A 58 -17.42 21.52 1.85
C TYR A 58 -18.63 21.90 2.71
N SER A 59 -18.80 21.28 3.88
CA SER A 59 -19.89 21.61 4.81
C SER A 59 -19.75 23.02 5.41
N LEU A 60 -18.53 23.52 5.58
CA LEU A 60 -18.27 24.84 6.15
C LEU A 60 -18.35 25.96 5.11
N TYR A 61 -17.82 25.74 3.91
CA TYR A 61 -17.64 26.78 2.89
C TYR A 61 -18.52 26.61 1.64
N GLY A 62 -19.21 25.48 1.48
CA GLY A 62 -20.06 25.18 0.33
C GLY A 62 -19.30 24.96 -0.99
N GLN A 63 -17.98 24.86 -0.93
CA GLN A 63 -17.09 24.67 -2.08
C GLN A 63 -16.08 23.57 -1.80
N LEU A 64 -15.61 22.89 -2.86
CA LEU A 64 -14.57 21.89 -2.73
C LEU A 64 -13.20 22.56 -2.48
N PRO A 65 -12.31 21.94 -1.68
CA PRO A 65 -10.97 22.45 -1.46
C PRO A 65 -10.15 22.35 -2.75
N ASN A 66 -9.22 23.29 -2.94
CA ASN A 66 -8.34 23.34 -4.10
C ASN A 66 -6.89 23.02 -3.75
N SER A 67 -6.57 22.95 -2.45
CA SER A 67 -5.23 22.70 -1.96
C SER A 67 -5.24 21.99 -0.61
N ASN A 68 -4.06 21.51 -0.21
CA ASN A 68 -3.82 20.94 1.12
C ASN A 68 -4.02 21.95 2.26
N GLU A 69 -3.76 23.24 2.00
CA GLU A 69 -3.87 24.31 2.98
C GLU A 69 -5.33 24.56 3.38
N ASP A 70 -6.26 24.40 2.43
CA ASP A 70 -7.70 24.57 2.65
C ASP A 70 -8.24 23.60 3.70
N ILE A 71 -7.64 22.40 3.80
CA ILE A 71 -8.09 21.35 4.73
C ILE A 71 -7.08 21.03 5.84
N GLY A 72 -6.09 21.91 6.05
CA GLY A 72 -5.15 21.78 7.16
C GLY A 72 -4.18 20.59 7.07
N ILE A 73 -3.97 20.01 5.90
CA ILE A 73 -2.91 19.01 5.70
C ILE A 73 -1.59 19.75 5.45
N THR A 74 -0.87 20.11 6.52
CA THR A 74 0.40 20.84 6.39
C THR A 74 1.62 19.92 6.28
N GLU A 75 1.54 18.70 6.80
CA GLU A 75 2.61 17.70 6.70
C GLU A 75 2.18 16.56 5.77
N PRO A 76 3.09 16.07 4.91
CA PRO A 76 2.78 14.94 4.05
C PRO A 76 2.46 13.71 4.90
N PHE A 77 1.32 13.08 4.61
CA PHE A 77 1.04 11.74 5.11
C PHE A 77 2.08 10.77 4.54
N THR A 78 3.07 10.43 5.35
CA THR A 78 4.14 9.50 4.98
C THR A 78 4.00 8.21 5.77
N SER A 79 4.11 7.09 5.06
CA SER A 79 4.00 5.76 5.61
C SER A 79 4.86 4.76 4.83
N ASN A 80 4.74 3.47 5.12
CA ASN A 80 5.56 2.45 4.44
C ASN A 80 5.23 2.30 2.95
N TYR A 81 4.02 2.68 2.52
CA TYR A 81 3.58 2.57 1.13
C TYR A 81 3.09 3.89 0.54
N ILE A 82 3.04 4.96 1.33
CA ILE A 82 2.60 6.30 0.91
C ILE A 82 3.75 7.29 1.16
N ASP A 83 4.15 8.04 0.14
CA ASP A 83 5.16 9.09 0.27
C ASP A 83 4.54 10.47 0.54
N SER A 84 3.38 10.76 -0.04
CA SER A 84 2.62 11.97 0.27
C SER A 84 1.18 11.89 -0.19
N VAL A 85 0.32 12.70 0.43
CA VAL A 85 -1.06 12.93 0.00
C VAL A 85 -1.25 14.43 -0.25
N ASN A 86 -1.79 14.76 -1.42
CA ASN A 86 -2.02 16.13 -1.85
C ASN A 86 -3.43 16.26 -2.42
N ILE A 87 -4.09 17.38 -2.16
CA ILE A 87 -5.35 17.77 -2.77
C ILE A 87 -5.05 18.70 -3.93
N LEU A 88 -5.68 18.38 -5.04
CA LEU A 88 -5.69 19.16 -6.27
C LEU A 88 -7.00 19.95 -6.34
N GLU A 89 -7.10 20.79 -7.37
CA GLU A 89 -8.30 21.54 -7.69
C GLU A 89 -9.55 20.66 -7.71
N SER A 90 -10.71 21.23 -7.34
CA SER A 90 -11.99 20.52 -7.30
C SER A 90 -12.01 19.30 -6.36
N GLY A 91 -11.21 19.30 -5.29
CA GLY A 91 -11.23 18.26 -4.26
C GLY A 91 -10.64 16.90 -4.67
N PHE A 92 -9.91 16.81 -5.77
CA PHE A 92 -9.24 15.58 -6.18
C PHE A 92 -8.11 15.23 -5.20
N ILE A 93 -8.07 13.97 -4.77
CA ILE A 93 -7.07 13.49 -3.80
C ILE A 93 -5.99 12.72 -4.55
N LYS A 94 -4.78 13.25 -4.55
CA LYS A 94 -3.57 12.69 -5.16
C LYS A 94 -2.70 12.04 -4.11
N ILE A 95 -2.49 10.73 -4.22
CA ILE A 95 -1.64 9.94 -3.34
C ILE A 95 -0.41 9.51 -4.12
N HIS A 96 0.77 9.92 -3.68
CA HIS A 96 2.05 9.40 -4.17
C HIS A 96 2.42 8.19 -3.34
N THR A 97 2.60 7.03 -3.99
CA THR A 97 2.94 5.77 -3.34
C THR A 97 4.40 5.44 -3.58
N THR A 98 5.08 4.83 -2.60
CA THR A 98 6.47 4.36 -2.74
C THR A 98 6.56 3.04 -3.55
N ILE A 99 5.41 2.50 -3.97
CA ILE A 99 5.28 1.21 -4.64
C ILE A 99 5.79 1.34 -6.10
N ASN A 100 6.59 0.36 -6.54
CA ASN A 100 7.08 0.23 -7.93
C ASN A 100 7.77 1.49 -8.51
N GLY A 101 8.38 2.34 -7.68
CA GLY A 101 9.13 3.51 -8.15
C GLY A 101 8.33 4.81 -8.23
N GLY A 102 7.26 4.96 -7.45
CA GLY A 102 6.59 6.25 -7.25
C GLY A 102 5.22 6.38 -7.90
N GLU A 103 4.42 5.30 -7.97
CA GLU A 103 3.10 5.36 -8.60
C GLU A 103 2.21 6.43 -7.94
N THR A 104 1.62 7.28 -8.78
CA THR A 104 0.70 8.34 -8.34
C THR A 104 -0.73 7.92 -8.64
N LEU A 105 -1.55 7.87 -7.60
CA LEU A 105 -2.97 7.57 -7.70
C LEU A 105 -3.77 8.86 -7.50
N ILE A 106 -4.72 9.13 -8.38
CA ILE A 106 -5.62 10.29 -8.28
C ILE A 106 -7.04 9.76 -8.10
N PHE A 107 -7.67 10.18 -7.01
CA PHE A 107 -9.02 9.79 -6.64
C PHE A 107 -9.95 11.01 -6.80
N ALA A 108 -11.11 10.77 -7.41
CA ALA A 108 -12.17 11.77 -7.44
C ALA A 108 -12.81 11.90 -6.06
N PRO A 109 -13.24 13.10 -5.65
CA PRO A 109 -13.94 13.29 -4.39
C PRO A 109 -15.25 12.49 -4.40
N SER A 110 -15.50 11.74 -3.32
CA SER A 110 -16.68 10.88 -3.22
C SER A 110 -17.85 11.65 -2.59
N GLY A 111 -19.03 11.62 -3.22
CA GLY A 111 -20.27 12.14 -2.65
C GLY A 111 -20.69 13.54 -3.06
N TYR A 112 -19.88 14.23 -3.88
CA TYR A 112 -20.23 15.54 -4.45
C TYR A 112 -20.66 15.34 -5.90
N LYS A 113 -21.92 15.67 -6.21
CA LYS A 113 -22.34 15.80 -7.61
C LYS A 113 -21.76 17.10 -8.14
N GLU A 114 -21.29 17.05 -9.38
CA GLU A 114 -21.12 18.23 -10.25
C GLU A 114 -22.32 19.17 -10.17
#